data_AF-A0A968ZG13-F1
#
_entry.id   AF-A0A968ZG13-F1
#
_cell.length_a   1.000
_cell.length_b   1.000
_cell.length_c   1.000
_cell.angle_alpha   90.00
_cell.angle_beta   90.00
_cell.angle_gamma   90.00
#
_symmetry.space_group_name_H-M   'P 1'
#
loop_
_entity.id
_entity.type
_entity.pdbx_description
1 polymer ?
#
loop_
_entity_poly.entity_id
_entity_poly.type
_entity_poly.pdbx_seq_one_letter_code
_entity_poly.pdbx_strand_id
1 'polypeptide(L)'
;MSEGGWNLFHTWWIGADVIDPLANAFSGNPEKGWFGWADDAELEQLRSDFALATSPEDKKAIAEKVQEKLWGIAASGELGQFFVPVAYRDNVKGLIKSPVQFFWNLSVE
;
A
#
# COMPACT_ATOMS: atom_id res chain seq x y z
N MET A 1 -3.16 -24.90 10.59
CA MET A 1 -4.38 -24.10 10.35
C MET A 1 -5.23 -23.92 11.62
N SER A 2 -4.64 -23.90 12.83
CA SER A 2 -5.36 -23.81 14.12
C SER A 2 -4.89 -22.66 15.01
N GLU A 3 -4.02 -21.77 14.53
CA GLU A 3 -3.33 -20.76 15.35
C GLU A 3 -3.58 -19.31 14.87
N GLY A 4 -4.82 -19.00 14.47
CA GLY A 4 -5.25 -17.61 14.25
C GLY A 4 -4.46 -16.84 13.20
N GLY A 5 -4.74 -17.04 11.92
CA GLY A 5 -4.19 -16.22 10.83
C GLY A 5 -5.14 -16.16 9.64
N TRP A 6 -4.88 -15.25 8.70
CA TRP A 6 -5.61 -15.19 7.43
C TRP A 6 -5.13 -16.32 6.51
N ASN A 7 -6.06 -17.07 5.91
CA ASN A 7 -5.72 -18.03 4.86
C ASN A 7 -5.68 -17.38 3.46
N LEU A 8 -6.50 -16.34 3.26
CA LEU A 8 -6.55 -15.44 2.12
C LEU A 8 -7.54 -14.31 2.48
N PHE A 9 -7.26 -13.05 2.12
CA PHE A 9 -8.26 -11.97 2.18
C PHE A 9 -8.11 -11.07 0.95
N HIS A 10 -9.24 -10.54 0.46
CA HIS A 10 -9.25 -9.63 -0.68
C HIS A 10 -9.21 -8.18 -0.19
N THR A 11 -8.39 -7.36 -0.82
CA THR A 11 -8.12 -5.99 -0.39
C THR A 11 -7.57 -5.15 -1.56
N TRP A 12 -7.59 -3.81 -1.50
CA TRP A 12 -7.04 -2.88 -2.50
C TRP A 12 -6.46 -1.59 -1.90
N TRP A 13 -5.39 -1.05 -2.49
CA TRP A 13 -4.59 0.09 -2.02
C TRP A 13 -4.67 1.21 -3.07
N ILE A 14 -4.51 2.48 -2.69
CA ILE A 14 -4.32 3.53 -3.70
C ILE A 14 -2.90 3.46 -4.26
N GLY A 15 -2.73 3.85 -5.53
CA GLY A 15 -1.42 3.76 -6.19
C GLY A 15 -0.31 4.53 -5.47
N ALA A 16 -0.64 5.62 -4.76
CA ALA A 16 0.33 6.38 -3.98
C ALA A 16 0.91 5.58 -2.79
N ASP A 17 0.13 4.67 -2.20
CA ASP A 17 0.60 3.84 -1.08
C ASP A 17 1.50 2.71 -1.58
N VAL A 18 1.19 2.16 -2.76
CA VAL A 18 1.90 0.99 -3.30
C VAL A 18 3.29 1.34 -3.85
N ILE A 19 3.50 2.58 -4.31
CA ILE A 19 4.79 3.03 -4.85
C ILE A 19 5.83 3.37 -3.78
N ASP A 20 5.43 3.45 -2.51
CA ASP A 20 6.32 3.77 -1.39
C ASP A 20 6.52 2.52 -0.49
N PRO A 21 7.72 1.90 -0.50
CA PRO A 21 8.07 0.81 0.40
C PRO A 21 7.82 1.09 1.89
N LEU A 22 7.80 2.36 2.30
CA LEU A 22 7.52 2.74 3.69
C LEU A 22 6.03 2.75 4.00
N ALA A 23 5.19 3.07 3.01
CA ALA A 23 3.74 3.16 3.15
C ALA A 23 3.02 1.83 2.89
N ASN A 24 3.68 0.87 2.22
CA ASN A 24 3.06 -0.42 1.94
C ASN A 24 2.68 -1.17 3.24
N ALA A 25 1.59 -1.95 3.16
CA ALA A 25 1.06 -2.70 4.31
C ALA A 25 1.87 -3.97 4.64
N PHE A 26 2.86 -4.33 3.81
CA PHE A 26 3.57 -5.60 3.88
C PHE A 26 4.89 -5.43 4.64
N SER A 27 4.83 -5.47 5.98
CA SER A 27 6.01 -5.40 6.86
C SER A 27 6.72 -6.75 6.99
N GLY A 28 7.98 -6.77 7.43
CA GLY A 28 8.65 -7.95 7.96
C GLY A 28 8.64 -8.01 9.49
N ASN A 29 7.90 -7.11 10.15
CA ASN A 29 7.80 -7.07 11.60
C ASN A 29 6.44 -7.63 12.06
N PRO A 30 6.38 -8.78 12.75
CA PRO A 30 5.11 -9.41 13.13
C PRO A 30 4.40 -8.68 14.29
N GLU A 31 5.09 -7.84 15.05
CA GLU A 31 4.51 -7.07 16.16
C GLU A 31 3.90 -5.74 15.69
N LYS A 32 4.48 -5.13 14.65
CA LYS A 32 4.05 -3.84 14.08
C LYS A 32 3.23 -3.98 12.81
N GLY A 33 3.36 -5.11 12.12
CA GLY A 33 2.61 -5.45 10.91
C GLY A 33 1.19 -5.93 11.21
N TRP A 34 0.52 -6.41 10.18
CA TRP A 34 -0.77 -7.06 10.35
C TRP A 34 -0.66 -8.38 11.10
N PHE A 35 -1.72 -8.74 11.81
CA PHE A 35 -1.78 -10.00 12.54
C PHE A 35 -1.58 -11.20 11.59
N GLY A 36 -0.66 -12.10 11.96
CA GLY A 36 -0.31 -13.29 11.19
C GLY A 36 0.69 -13.03 10.05
N TRP A 37 1.30 -11.85 10.00
CA TRP A 37 2.26 -11.48 8.96
C TRP A 37 3.69 -11.95 9.25
N ALA A 38 4.57 -11.91 8.24
CA ALA A 38 5.89 -12.52 8.28
C ALA A 38 6.86 -11.84 9.27
N ASP A 39 7.74 -12.66 9.86
CA ASP A 39 8.97 -12.22 10.52
C ASP A 39 10.12 -12.28 9.51
N ASP A 40 10.50 -11.12 8.98
CA ASP A 40 11.48 -10.98 7.90
C ASP A 40 12.39 -9.77 8.14
N ALA A 41 13.52 -10.02 8.80
CA ALA A 41 14.51 -9.01 9.12
C ALA A 41 15.16 -8.36 7.89
N GLU A 42 15.26 -9.08 6.77
CA GLU A 42 15.84 -8.54 5.53
C GLU A 42 14.91 -7.51 4.90
N LEU A 43 13.60 -7.78 4.87
CA LEU A 43 12.58 -6.85 4.40
C LEU A 43 12.62 -5.55 5.23
N GLU A 44 12.70 -5.65 6.55
CA GLU A 44 12.78 -4.46 7.43
C GLU A 44 14.08 -3.69 7.25
N GLN A 45 15.21 -4.38 7.02
CA GLN A 45 16.47 -3.71 6.70
C GLN A 45 16.37 -2.94 5.38
N LEU A 46 15.81 -3.54 4.33
CA LEU A 46 15.62 -2.87 3.04
C LEU A 46 14.70 -1.65 3.16
N ARG A 47 13.63 -1.74 3.96
CA ARG A 47 12.76 -0.58 4.25
C ARG A 47 13.52 0.52 4.98
N SER A 48 14.36 0.17 5.95
CA SER A 48 15.22 1.14 6.65
C SER A 48 16.23 1.79 5.70
N ASP A 49 16.87 1.02 4.82
CA ASP A 49 17.83 1.52 3.84
C ASP A 49 17.15 2.48 2.85
N PHE A 50 15.93 2.14 2.40
CA PHE A 50 15.13 3.02 1.53
C PHE A 50 14.83 4.37 2.21
N ALA A 51 14.51 4.35 3.50
CA ALA A 51 14.24 5.58 4.26
C ALA A 51 15.49 6.47 4.39
N LEU A 52 16.68 5.86 4.50
CA LEU A 52 17.96 6.56 4.67
C LEU A 52 18.60 6.98 3.34
N ALA A 53 18.20 6.38 2.22
CA ALA A 53 18.72 6.71 0.90
C ALA A 53 18.42 8.17 0.52
N THR A 54 19.41 8.85 -0.05
CA THR A 54 19.35 10.29 -0.37
C THR A 54 19.20 10.57 -1.87
N SER A 55 19.57 9.62 -2.74
CA SER A 55 19.42 9.75 -4.19
C SER A 55 18.16 9.02 -4.70
N PRO A 56 17.51 9.54 -5.75
CA PRO A 56 16.42 8.83 -6.42
C PRO A 56 16.82 7.47 -6.99
N GLU A 57 18.06 7.36 -7.49
CA GLU A 57 18.59 6.12 -8.08
C GLU A 57 18.74 5.03 -7.02
N ASP A 58 19.31 5.35 -5.86
CA ASP A 58 19.45 4.41 -4.75
C ASP A 58 18.09 4.00 -4.20
N LYS A 59 17.18 4.96 -4.02
CA LYS A 59 15.80 4.67 -3.59
C LYS A 59 15.13 3.69 -4.53
N LYS A 60 15.23 3.89 -5.85
CA LYS A 60 14.65 2.99 -6.84
C LYS A 60 15.26 1.59 -6.74
N ALA A 61 16.59 1.47 -6.69
CA ALA A 61 17.27 0.18 -6.61
C ALA A 61 16.90 -0.61 -5.34
N ILE A 62 16.70 0.09 -4.20
CA ILE A 62 16.26 -0.55 -2.96
C ILE A 62 14.78 -0.94 -3.03
N ALA A 63 13.92 -0.07 -3.59
CA ALA A 63 12.51 -0.38 -3.78
C ALA A 63 12.27 -1.62 -4.65
N GLU A 64 13.07 -1.80 -5.71
CA GLU A 64 13.04 -3.01 -6.55
C GLU A 64 13.34 -4.27 -5.72
N LYS A 65 14.34 -4.23 -4.83
CA LYS A 65 14.66 -5.34 -3.92
C LYS A 65 13.55 -5.62 -2.92
N VAL A 66 12.91 -4.58 -2.37
CA VAL A 66 11.73 -4.74 -1.50
C VAL A 66 10.62 -5.46 -2.26
N GLN A 67 10.34 -5.03 -3.50
CA GLN A 67 9.31 -5.64 -4.32
C GLN A 67 9.63 -7.11 -4.65
N GLU A 68 10.88 -7.43 -5.01
CA GLU A 68 11.33 -8.81 -5.26
C GLU A 68 11.15 -9.69 -4.01
N LYS A 69 11.49 -9.17 -2.83
CA LYS A 69 11.34 -9.88 -1.56
C LYS A 69 9.87 -10.19 -1.26
N LEU A 70 8.99 -9.20 -1.42
CA LEU A 70 7.54 -9.35 -1.23
C LEU A 70 6.94 -10.36 -2.20
N TRP A 71 7.38 -10.35 -3.45
CA TRP A 71 6.99 -11.34 -4.45
C TRP A 71 7.48 -12.74 -4.06
N GLY A 72 8.74 -12.86 -3.63
CA GLY A 72 9.36 -14.13 -3.23
C GLY A 72 8.66 -14.82 -2.05
N ILE A 73 8.12 -14.04 -1.11
CA ILE A 73 7.34 -14.57 0.03
C ILE A 73 5.84 -14.69 -0.26
N ALA A 74 5.40 -14.40 -1.49
CA ALA A 74 4.00 -14.38 -1.90
C ALA A 74 3.12 -13.49 -0.98
N ALA A 75 3.63 -12.31 -0.62
CA ALA A 75 2.94 -11.35 0.23
C ALA A 75 1.56 -10.95 -0.33
N SER A 76 1.47 -10.72 -1.64
CA SER A 76 0.20 -10.44 -2.32
C SER A 76 0.14 -11.08 -3.70
N GLY A 77 -1.08 -11.31 -4.17
CA GLY A 77 -1.36 -11.60 -5.57
C GLY A 77 -2.12 -10.43 -6.19
N GLU A 78 -1.48 -9.70 -7.10
CA GLU A 78 -2.09 -8.56 -7.79
C GLU A 78 -3.15 -9.03 -8.78
N LEU A 79 -4.42 -8.65 -8.55
CA LEU A 79 -5.54 -9.00 -9.43
C LEU A 79 -5.74 -7.98 -10.57
N GLY A 80 -5.18 -6.79 -10.42
CA GLY A 80 -5.25 -5.72 -11.41
C GLY A 80 -5.35 -4.34 -10.78
N GLN A 81 -5.42 -3.32 -11.64
CA GLN A 81 -5.57 -1.92 -11.26
C GLN A 81 -6.92 -1.40 -11.76
N PHE A 82 -7.57 -0.56 -10.95
CA PHE A 82 -8.83 0.08 -11.30
C PHE A 82 -8.85 1.53 -10.84
N PHE A 83 -9.71 2.33 -11.47
CA PHE A 83 -10.10 3.65 -10.94
C PHE A 83 -11.39 3.49 -10.15
N VAL A 84 -11.46 4.10 -8.96
CA VAL A 84 -12.67 4.07 -8.14
C VAL A 84 -13.74 4.97 -8.79
N PRO A 85 -14.85 4.42 -9.29
CA PRO A 85 -15.93 5.25 -9.82
C PRO A 85 -16.63 5.97 -8.66
N VAL A 86 -16.90 7.26 -8.84
CA VAL A 86 -17.65 8.07 -7.87
C VAL A 86 -18.97 8.49 -8.48
N ALA A 87 -20.08 8.05 -7.85
CA ALA A 87 -21.42 8.47 -8.21
C ALA A 87 -21.93 9.55 -7.25
N TYR A 88 -22.56 10.59 -7.78
CA TYR A 88 -23.16 11.68 -7.02
C TYR A 88 -24.38 12.23 -7.76
N ARG A 89 -25.29 12.90 -7.04
CA ARG A 89 -26.47 13.54 -7.64
C ARG A 89 -26.05 14.72 -8.52
N ASP A 90 -26.84 15.04 -9.54
CA ASP A 90 -26.62 16.15 -10.45
C ASP A 90 -26.53 17.53 -9.75
N ASN A 91 -27.22 17.66 -8.61
CA ASN A 91 -27.22 18.85 -7.76
C ASN A 91 -26.04 18.95 -6.79
N VAL A 92 -25.14 17.96 -6.74
CA VAL A 92 -23.89 18.04 -5.98
C VAL A 92 -22.83 18.75 -6.81
N LYS A 93 -22.28 19.85 -6.28
CA LYS A 93 -21.21 20.64 -6.92
C LYS A 93 -19.92 20.57 -6.13
N GLY A 94 -18.83 20.94 -6.80
CA GLY A 94 -17.52 21.14 -6.15
C GLY A 94 -16.71 19.87 -5.87
N LEU A 95 -17.02 18.75 -6.53
CA LEU A 95 -16.24 17.52 -6.40
C LEU A 95 -14.80 17.72 -6.88
N ILE A 96 -13.83 17.47 -6.00
CA ILE A 96 -12.41 17.52 -6.33
C ILE A 96 -11.98 16.15 -6.85
N LYS A 97 -11.42 16.10 -8.06
CA LYS A 97 -10.80 14.89 -8.60
C LYS A 97 -9.48 14.64 -7.86
N SER A 98 -9.44 13.57 -7.07
CA SER A 98 -8.32 13.24 -6.18
C SER A 98 -8.29 11.73 -5.91
N PRO A 99 -7.10 11.15 -5.60
CA PRO A 99 -6.99 9.75 -5.15
C PRO A 99 -7.73 9.48 -3.83
N VAL A 100 -8.03 10.52 -3.05
CA VAL A 100 -8.82 10.47 -1.81
C VAL A 100 -9.97 11.48 -1.84
N GLN A 101 -11.00 11.26 -1.04
CA GLN A 101 -12.21 12.06 -1.05
C GLN A 101 -12.05 13.30 -0.17
N PHE A 102 -12.28 14.47 -0.77
CA PHE A 102 -12.28 15.75 -0.06
C PHE A 102 -13.69 16.36 -0.04
N PHE A 103 -14.14 16.81 1.13
CA PHE A 103 -15.52 17.28 1.32
C PHE A 103 -15.65 18.79 1.53
N TRP A 104 -14.57 19.52 1.76
CA TRP A 104 -14.61 20.95 2.12
C TRP A 104 -15.10 21.88 1.00
N ASN A 105 -15.09 21.43 -0.25
CA ASN A 105 -15.54 22.21 -1.42
C ASN A 105 -16.91 21.76 -1.93
N LEU A 106 -17.56 20.79 -1.26
CA LEU A 106 -18.82 20.23 -1.72
C LEU A 106 -20.01 21.06 -1.26
N SER A 107 -20.97 21.24 -2.16
CA SER A 107 -22.29 21.81 -1.87
C SER A 107 -23.40 21.00 -2.51
N VAL A 108 -24.61 21.16 -1.96
CA VAL A 108 -25.86 20.64 -2.54
C VAL A 108 -26.72 21.85 -2.89
N GLU A 109 -27.10 21.94 -4.16
CA GLU A 109 -28.01 22.98 -4.67
C GLU A 109 -29.46 22.48 -4.75
#